data_AF-A0AAD9I4R4-F1
#
_entry.id   AF-A0AAD9I4R4-F1
#
_cell.length_a   1.000
_cell.length_b   1.000
_cell.length_c   1.000
_cell.angle_alpha   90.00
_cell.angle_beta   90.00
_cell.angle_gamma   90.00
#
_symmetry.space_group_name_H-M   'P 1'
#
loop_
_entity.id
_entity.type
_entity.pdbx_description
1 polymer ?
#
loop_
_entity_poly.entity_id
_entity_poly.type
_entity_poly.pdbx_seq_one_letter_code
_entity_poly.pdbx_strand_id
1 'polypeptide(L)'
;MGEQVNQIRKINIQASPNAILLPRAFLGTVEGSMYLFCTVAPAAQDLLLRFQAKLAHVIRPLGNIEFAEYRAFRNAEREGDGPFRFIDGQLLEDFLGVDEETQQEICQGLGPSVEDMRNMVEQLKRMH
;
A
#
# COMPACT_ATOMS: atom_id res chain seq x y z
N MET A 1 -10.65 -4.04 -1.27
CA MET A 1 -10.52 -3.67 -2.69
C MET A 1 -11.71 -2.85 -3.13
N GLY A 2 -12.95 -3.25 -2.80
CA GLY A 2 -14.15 -2.51 -3.22
C GLY A 2 -14.64 -2.89 -4.62
N GLU A 3 -13.92 -3.81 -5.27
CA GLU A 3 -14.18 -4.32 -6.61
C GLU A 3 -14.25 -5.85 -6.59
N GLN A 4 -14.94 -6.43 -7.56
CA GLN A 4 -15.08 -7.87 -7.69
C GLN A 4 -13.94 -8.46 -8.52
N VAL A 5 -13.06 -9.23 -7.88
CA VAL A 5 -11.99 -9.95 -8.57
C VAL A 5 -12.60 -11.04 -9.47
N ASN A 6 -12.34 -10.94 -10.78
CA ASN A 6 -12.81 -11.89 -11.78
C ASN A 6 -11.73 -12.93 -12.11
N GLN A 7 -10.48 -12.49 -12.24
CA GLN A 7 -9.37 -13.38 -12.62
C GLN A 7 -8.10 -13.10 -11.82
N ILE A 8 -7.41 -14.16 -11.41
CA ILE A 8 -6.09 -14.10 -10.77
C ILE A 8 -5.09 -14.82 -11.67
N ARG A 9 -4.05 -14.12 -12.11
CA ARG A 9 -2.95 -14.69 -12.91
C ARG A 9 -1.66 -14.65 -12.12
N LYS A 10 -1.20 -15.83 -11.67
CA LYS A 10 0.08 -15.96 -10.96
C LYS A 10 1.24 -15.59 -11.87
N ILE A 11 2.23 -14.94 -11.29
CA ILE A 11 3.51 -14.62 -11.94
C ILE A 11 4.64 -15.18 -11.10
N ASN A 12 5.71 -15.62 -11.77
CA ASN A 12 6.90 -16.10 -11.11
C ASN A 12 8.08 -15.22 -11.54
N ILE A 13 8.34 -14.19 -10.76
CA ILE A 13 9.44 -13.25 -10.99
C ILE A 13 10.55 -13.60 -10.02
N GLN A 14 11.77 -13.76 -10.54
CA GLN A 14 12.95 -13.84 -9.68
C GLN A 14 13.20 -12.45 -9.09
N ALA A 15 12.85 -12.31 -7.81
CA ALA A 15 13.11 -11.09 -7.07
C ALA A 15 14.61 -10.95 -6.79
N SER A 16 15.12 -9.72 -6.79
CA SER A 16 16.47 -9.46 -6.32
C SER A 16 16.57 -9.81 -4.81
N PRO A 17 17.76 -10.18 -4.31
CA PRO A 17 17.92 -10.53 -2.88
C PRO A 17 17.49 -9.43 -1.92
N ASN A 18 17.50 -8.17 -2.37
CA ASN A 18 17.15 -6.99 -1.59
C ASN A 18 15.76 -6.45 -1.90
N ALA A 19 14.92 -7.20 -2.63
CA ALA A 19 13.58 -6.76 -2.99
C ALA A 19 12.68 -6.64 -1.75
N ILE A 20 12.13 -5.45 -1.53
CA ILE A 20 11.19 -5.18 -0.43
C ILE A 20 9.82 -5.81 -0.71
N LEU A 21 9.37 -5.74 -1.96
CA LEU A 21 8.13 -6.37 -2.44
C LEU A 21 8.45 -7.48 -3.43
N LEU A 22 7.74 -8.61 -3.29
CA LEU A 22 7.82 -9.75 -4.20
C LEU A 22 6.48 -9.90 -4.92
N PRO A 23 6.43 -9.58 -6.23
CA PRO A 23 5.22 -9.76 -7.04
C PRO A 23 4.79 -11.23 -7.11
N ARG A 24 3.48 -11.50 -6.97
CA ARG A 24 2.92 -12.86 -6.93
C ARG A 24 1.81 -13.11 -7.95
N ALA A 25 0.97 -12.12 -8.22
CA ALA A 25 -0.10 -12.26 -9.20
C ALA A 25 -0.61 -10.91 -9.71
N PHE A 26 -1.15 -10.90 -10.92
CA PHE A 26 -2.07 -9.87 -11.37
C PHE A 26 -3.51 -10.27 -11.03
N LEU A 27 -4.31 -9.30 -10.62
CA LEU A 27 -5.73 -9.44 -10.36
C LEU A 27 -6.48 -8.57 -11.36
N GLY A 28 -7.38 -9.15 -12.15
CA GLY A 28 -8.31 -8.42 -13.01
C GLY A 28 -9.69 -8.41 -12.37
N THR A 29 -10.34 -7.26 -12.33
CA THR A 29 -11.68 -7.09 -11.75
C THR A 29 -12.76 -7.01 -12.83
N VAL A 30 -14.03 -7.18 -12.42
CA VAL A 30 -15.19 -7.05 -13.31
C VAL A 30 -15.31 -5.61 -13.83
N GLU A 31 -14.90 -4.65 -13.02
CA GLU A 31 -14.90 -3.21 -13.26
C GLU A 31 -13.80 -2.77 -14.24
N GLY A 32 -12.89 -3.68 -14.61
CA GLY A 32 -11.83 -3.43 -15.60
C GLY A 32 -10.50 -2.94 -15.02
N SER A 33 -10.40 -2.79 -13.70
CA SER A 33 -9.14 -2.46 -13.03
C SER A 33 -8.19 -3.66 -13.01
N MET A 34 -6.89 -3.36 -13.03
CA MET A 34 -5.83 -4.34 -12.90
C MET A 34 -4.98 -4.01 -11.68
N TYR A 35 -4.80 -4.99 -10.79
CA TYR A 35 -4.00 -4.84 -9.57
C TYR A 35 -2.81 -5.79 -9.59
N LEU A 36 -1.70 -5.36 -8.98
CA LEU A 36 -0.57 -6.22 -8.67
C LEU A 36 -0.62 -6.66 -7.21
N PHE A 37 -0.71 -7.97 -6.97
CA PHE A 37 -0.58 -8.55 -5.64
C PHE A 37 0.88 -8.89 -5.35
N CYS A 38 1.41 -8.31 -4.26
CA CYS A 38 2.78 -8.50 -3.79
C CYS A 38 2.79 -9.04 -2.36
N THR A 39 3.83 -9.80 -2.01
CA THR A 39 4.18 -10.12 -0.62
C THR A 39 5.34 -9.25 -0.16
N VAL A 40 5.31 -8.80 1.09
CA VAL A 40 6.36 -7.93 1.67
C VAL A 40 7.44 -8.77 2.37
N ALA A 41 8.71 -8.44 2.09
CA ALA A 41 9.85 -9.04 2.77
C ALA A 41 9.75 -8.82 4.30
N PRO A 42 10.01 -9.83 5.16
CA PRO A 42 9.84 -9.72 6.61
C PRO A 42 10.51 -8.50 7.24
N ALA A 43 11.71 -8.14 6.76
CA ALA A 43 12.48 -6.99 7.25
C ALA A 43 11.80 -5.63 7.02
N ALA A 44 10.89 -5.52 6.04
CA ALA A 44 10.22 -4.27 5.67
C ALA A 44 8.78 -4.18 6.17
N GLN A 45 8.21 -5.25 6.74
CA GLN A 45 6.80 -5.30 7.13
C GLN A 45 6.44 -4.22 8.16
N ASP A 46 7.23 -4.15 9.24
CA ASP A 46 7.00 -3.17 10.31
C ASP A 46 7.11 -1.72 9.81
N LEU A 47 8.15 -1.43 9.00
CA LEU A 47 8.35 -0.12 8.41
C LEU A 47 7.16 0.30 7.54
N LEU A 48 6.72 -0.57 6.62
CA LEU A 48 5.62 -0.24 5.71
C LEU A 48 4.26 -0.12 6.42
N LEU A 49 4.02 -0.91 7.48
CA LEU A 49 2.82 -0.78 8.30
C LEU A 49 2.79 0.56 9.05
N ARG A 50 3.92 0.95 9.68
CA ARG A 50 4.04 2.25 10.35
C ARG A 50 3.93 3.42 9.37
N PHE A 51 4.54 3.28 8.20
CA PHE A 51 4.47 4.28 7.13
C PHE A 51 3.03 4.48 6.64
N GLN A 52 2.31 3.40 6.33
CA GLN A 52 0.90 3.45 5.96
C GLN A 52 0.04 4.11 7.03
N ALA A 53 0.25 3.78 8.31
CA ALA A 53 -0.51 4.36 9.41
C ALA A 53 -0.32 5.90 9.49
N LYS A 54 0.90 6.38 9.27
CA LYS A 54 1.18 7.83 9.19
C LYS A 54 0.56 8.48 7.97
N LEU A 55 0.66 7.84 6.80
CA LEU A 55 0.02 8.33 5.57
C LEU A 55 -1.49 8.49 5.74
N ALA A 56 -2.17 7.47 6.28
CA ALA A 56 -3.60 7.50 6.53
C ALA A 56 -4.03 8.63 7.50
N HIS A 57 -3.16 9.01 8.44
CA HIS A 57 -3.42 10.11 9.37
C HIS A 57 -3.26 11.49 8.72
N VAL A 58 -2.23 11.66 7.90
CA VAL A 58 -1.84 12.96 7.31
C VAL A 58 -2.61 13.24 6.03
N ILE A 59 -2.73 12.24 5.14
CA ILE A 59 -3.43 12.34 3.86
C ILE A 59 -4.90 12.00 4.08
N ARG A 60 -5.72 13.03 4.27
CA ARG A 60 -7.16 12.85 4.42
C ARG A 60 -7.82 12.65 3.05
N PRO A 61 -8.62 11.59 2.87
CA PRO A 61 -9.38 11.40 1.65
C PRO A 61 -10.55 12.41 1.57
N LEU A 62 -10.98 12.65 0.33
CA LEU A 62 -12.17 13.46 0.06
C LEU A 62 -13.39 12.83 0.74
N GLY A 63 -14.19 13.64 1.44
CA GLY A 63 -15.36 13.17 2.18
C GLY A 63 -15.08 12.78 3.64
N ASN A 64 -13.84 12.92 4.12
CA ASN A 64 -13.47 12.74 5.54
C ASN A 64 -13.81 11.34 6.10
N ILE A 65 -13.81 10.33 5.23
CA ILE A 65 -13.97 8.91 5.59
C ILE A 65 -12.61 8.37 6.02
N GLU A 66 -12.52 7.75 7.18
CA GLU A 66 -11.25 7.19 7.66
C GLU A 66 -10.76 6.06 6.75
N PHE A 67 -9.46 6.03 6.43
CA PHE A 67 -8.88 4.98 5.57
C PHE A 67 -9.16 3.57 6.09
N ALA A 68 -9.07 3.39 7.42
CA ALA A 68 -9.33 2.10 8.06
C ALA A 68 -10.77 1.64 7.84
N GLU A 69 -11.74 2.57 7.90
CA GLU A 69 -13.15 2.31 7.63
C GLU A 69 -13.37 1.98 6.15
N TYR A 70 -12.77 2.77 5.25
CA TYR A 70 -12.87 2.53 3.81
C TYR A 70 -12.29 1.17 3.38
N ARG A 71 -11.20 0.74 4.03
CA ARG A 71 -10.53 -0.55 3.75
C ARG A 71 -10.94 -1.69 4.67
N ALA A 72 -11.91 -1.48 5.56
CA ALA A 72 -12.44 -2.52 6.44
C ALA A 72 -13.02 -3.69 5.65
N PHE A 73 -12.85 -4.91 6.17
CA PHE A 73 -13.51 -6.07 5.61
C PHE A 73 -15.01 -5.98 5.93
N ARG A 74 -15.87 -6.04 4.90
CA ARG A 74 -17.33 -6.07 5.06
C ARG A 74 -17.92 -7.31 4.37
N ASN A 75 -18.80 -8.02 5.07
CA ASN A 75 -19.73 -8.98 4.47
C ASN A 75 -21.11 -8.86 5.14
N ALA A 76 -22.07 -9.68 4.75
CA ALA A 76 -23.44 -9.62 5.27
C ALA A 76 -23.57 -9.88 6.79
N GLU A 77 -22.55 -10.45 7.42
CA GLU A 77 -22.60 -10.93 8.81
C GLU A 77 -21.64 -10.17 9.74
N ARG A 78 -20.58 -9.56 9.21
CA ARG A 78 -19.56 -8.87 9.99
C ARG A 78 -18.94 -7.69 9.25
N GLU A 79 -18.59 -6.71 10.06
CA GLU A 79 -17.69 -5.62 9.73
C GLU A 79 -16.41 -5.79 10.56
N GLY A 80 -15.25 -5.71 9.93
CA GLY A 80 -13.96 -5.73 10.61
C GLY A 80 -13.49 -4.34 11.00
N ASP A 81 -12.66 -4.22 12.02
CA ASP A 81 -12.15 -2.93 12.52
C ASP A 81 -11.19 -2.21 11.54
N GLY A 82 -10.76 -2.88 10.47
CA GLY A 82 -9.87 -2.34 9.45
C GLY A 82 -9.05 -3.42 8.73
N PRO A 83 -8.19 -3.02 7.78
CA PRO A 83 -7.30 -3.95 7.10
C PRO A 83 -6.27 -4.56 8.07
N PHE A 84 -6.16 -5.89 8.11
CA PHE A 84 -5.17 -6.59 8.93
C PHE A 84 -4.00 -7.09 8.09
N ARG A 85 -2.77 -6.68 8.46
CA ARG A 85 -1.52 -7.04 7.76
C ARG A 85 -1.60 -6.85 6.23
N PHE A 86 -2.23 -5.76 5.82
CA PHE A 86 -2.41 -5.38 4.43
C PHE A 86 -1.82 -3.99 4.21
N ILE A 87 -1.12 -3.84 3.09
CA ILE A 87 -0.52 -2.58 2.66
C ILE A 87 -1.19 -2.19 1.33
N ASP A 88 -1.71 -0.98 1.29
CA ASP A 88 -2.35 -0.36 0.14
C ASP A 88 -1.31 0.42 -0.67
N GLY A 89 -0.99 -0.11 -1.85
CA GLY A 89 -0.01 0.52 -2.75
C GLY A 89 -0.41 1.92 -3.18
N GLN A 90 -1.70 2.18 -3.39
CA GLN A 90 -2.18 3.50 -3.78
C GLN A 90 -1.91 4.54 -2.69
N LEU A 91 -2.22 4.19 -1.44
CA LEU A 91 -1.94 5.08 -0.30
C LEU A 91 -0.43 5.34 -0.14
N LEU A 92 0.41 4.34 -0.40
CA LEU A 92 1.86 4.54 -0.39
C LEU A 92 2.32 5.48 -1.51
N GLU A 93 1.72 5.40 -2.69
CA GLU A 93 2.07 6.25 -3.84
C GLU A 93 1.63 7.69 -3.67
N ASP A 94 0.54 7.94 -2.94
CA ASP A 94 0.06 9.28 -2.61
C ASP A 94 1.15 10.10 -1.86
N PHE A 95 2.09 9.43 -1.19
CA PHE A 95 3.28 10.06 -0.59
C PHE A 95 4.07 10.91 -1.59
N LEU A 96 4.20 10.48 -2.84
CA LEU A 96 4.96 11.22 -3.87
C LEU A 96 4.23 12.49 -4.33
N GLY A 97 2.94 12.62 -4.03
CA GLY A 97 2.10 13.75 -4.41
C GLY A 97 2.04 14.89 -3.38
N VAL A 98 2.51 14.66 -2.14
CA VAL A 98 2.51 15.70 -1.09
C VAL A 98 3.80 16.51 -1.10
N ASP A 99 3.76 17.70 -0.51
CA ASP A 99 4.90 18.62 -0.42
C ASP A 99 5.97 18.14 0.57
N GLU A 100 7.15 18.73 0.50
CA GLU A 100 8.32 18.28 1.25
C GLU A 100 8.14 18.36 2.77
N GLU A 101 7.46 19.39 3.27
CA GLU A 101 7.17 19.54 4.71
C GLU A 101 6.30 18.38 5.21
N THR A 102 5.23 18.07 4.49
CA THR A 102 4.35 16.93 4.78
C THR A 102 5.11 15.60 4.70
N GLN A 103 6.01 15.43 3.74
CA GLN A 103 6.83 14.21 3.65
C GLN A 103 7.78 14.06 4.83
N GLN A 104 8.35 15.15 5.33
CA GLN A 104 9.18 15.15 6.54
C GLN A 104 8.38 14.74 7.78
N GLU A 105 7.16 15.27 7.94
CA GLU A 105 6.24 14.89 9.01
C GLU A 105 5.92 13.38 8.98
N ILE A 106 5.59 12.86 7.80
CA ILE A 106 5.30 11.44 7.59
C ILE A 106 6.53 10.57 7.88
N CYS A 107 7.73 11.00 7.52
CA CYS A 107 8.95 10.22 7.75
C CYS A 107 9.46 10.28 9.20
N GLN A 108 8.97 11.23 10.01
CA GLN A 108 9.43 11.43 11.38
C GLN A 108 9.26 10.17 12.23
N GLY A 109 10.37 9.64 12.76
CA GLY A 109 10.37 8.45 13.63
C GLY A 109 10.23 7.11 12.90
N LEU A 110 10.26 7.08 11.56
CA LEU A 110 10.28 5.82 10.81
C LEU A 110 11.67 5.16 10.80
N GLY A 111 12.73 5.98 10.84
CA GLY A 111 14.13 5.55 10.81
C GLY A 111 14.85 5.97 9.52
N PRO A 112 14.37 5.58 8.33
CA PRO A 112 14.94 6.01 7.04
C PRO A 112 14.79 7.51 6.79
N SER A 113 15.62 8.03 5.89
CA SER A 113 15.48 9.42 5.42
C SER A 113 14.27 9.58 4.49
N VAL A 114 13.82 10.82 4.30
CA VAL A 114 12.76 11.14 3.32
C VAL A 114 13.16 10.69 1.92
N GLU A 115 14.43 10.85 1.56
CA GLU A 115 14.97 10.43 0.26
C GLU A 115 14.90 8.90 0.09
N ASP A 116 15.29 8.14 1.12
CA ASP A 116 15.17 6.67 1.09
C ASP A 116 13.71 6.23 0.93
N MET A 117 12.78 6.90 1.62
CA MET A 117 11.35 6.63 1.51
C MET A 117 10.81 6.95 0.10
N ARG A 118 11.19 8.09 -0.49
CA ARG A 118 10.83 8.44 -1.88
C ARG A 118 11.36 7.41 -2.86
N ASN A 119 12.64 7.05 -2.75
CA ASN A 119 13.28 6.06 -3.61
C ASN A 119 12.59 4.69 -3.51
N MET A 120 12.17 4.29 -2.31
CA MET A 120 11.41 3.07 -2.10
C MET A 120 10.04 3.14 -2.80
N VAL A 121 9.26 4.21 -2.62
CA VAL A 121 7.93 4.34 -3.24
C VAL A 121 8.03 4.44 -4.77
N GLU A 122 9.04 5.12 -5.31
CA GLU A 122 9.33 5.16 -6.75
C GLU A 122 9.61 3.75 -7.32
N GLN A 123 10.33 2.91 -6.57
CA GLN A 123 10.52 1.51 -6.96
C GLN A 123 9.20 0.72 -6.96
N LEU A 124 8.28 1.02 -6.04
CA LEU A 124 6.94 0.40 -6.03
C LEU A 124 6.16 0.76 -7.29
N LYS A 125 6.13 2.04 -7.62
CA LYS A 125 5.42 2.58 -8.78
C LYS A 125 5.92 1.98 -10.09
N ARG A 126 7.22 1.72 -10.23
CA ARG A 126 7.79 1.09 -11.44
C ARG A 126 7.39 -0.37 -11.68
N MET A 127 6.74 -1.02 -10.72
CA MET A 127 6.32 -2.41 -10.88
C MET A 127 5.03 -2.60 -11.70
N HIS A 128 4.29 -1.53 -11.98
CA HIS A 128 3.03 -1.58 -12.71
C HIS A 128 2.79 -0.33 -13.57
#